data_AF-A0A1T4KBV1-F1
#
_entry.id   AF-A0A1T4KBV1-F1
#
_cell.length_a   1.000
_cell.length_b   1.000
_cell.length_c   1.000
_cell.angle_alpha   90.00
_cell.angle_beta   90.00
_cell.angle_gamma   90.00
#
_symmetry.space_group_name_H-M   'P 1'
#
loop_
_entity.id
_entity.type
_entity.pdbx_description
1 polymer ?
#
loop_
_entity_poly.entity_id
_entity_poly.type
_entity_poly.pdbx_seq_one_letter_code
_entity_poly.pdbx_strand_id
1 'polypeptide(L)' 'MKRNIALINKINTVLLLHSECLTHWERDYVSSLNQTLINYGELSNKQIDLFHKILSRRKITNI' A
#
# COMPACT_ATOMS: atom_id res chain seq x y z
N MET A 1 -18.95 -8.77 -1.53
CA MET A 1 -17.81 -7.97 -1.03
C MET A 1 -17.63 -6.75 -1.93
N LYS A 2 -17.70 -5.53 -1.39
CA LYS A 2 -17.25 -4.34 -2.14
C LYS A 2 -15.72 -4.30 -2.06
N ARG A 3 -15.03 -4.49 -3.18
CA ARG A 3 -13.58 -4.25 -3.28
C ARG A 3 -13.29 -2.81 -2.88
N ASN A 4 -12.30 -2.60 -2.02
CA ASN A 4 -11.91 -1.26 -1.60
C ASN A 4 -11.06 -0.59 -2.70
N ILE A 5 -11.72 -0.13 -3.76
CA ILE A 5 -11.08 0.50 -4.94
C ILE A 5 -10.18 1.67 -4.54
N ALA A 6 -10.60 2.46 -3.54
CA ALA A 6 -9.80 3.58 -3.04
C ALA A 6 -8.45 3.12 -2.46
N LEU A 7 -8.45 2.02 -1.70
CA LEU A 7 -7.23 1.46 -1.11
C LEU A 7 -6.30 0.87 -2.18
N ILE A 8 -6.86 0.17 -3.18
CA ILE A 8 -6.11 -0.34 -4.34
C ILE A 8 -5.44 0.81 -5.07
N ASN A 9 -6.17 1.89 -5.36
CA ASN A 9 -5.62 3.05 -6.04
C ASN A 9 -4.50 3.70 -5.22
N LYS A 10 -4.67 3.89 -3.92
CA LYS A 10 -3.61 4.42 -3.04
C LYS A 10 -2.33 3.57 -3.11
N ILE A 11 -2.44 2.25 -2.98
CA ILE A 11 -1.29 1.35 -3.02
C ILE A 11 -0.61 1.38 -4.39
N ASN A 12 -1.38 1.38 -5.48
CA ASN A 12 -0.84 1.50 -6.82
C ASN A 12 -0.13 2.84 -7.04
N THR A 13 -0.71 3.95 -6.59
CA THR A 13 -0.07 5.27 -6.68
C THR A 13 1.26 5.31 -5.92
N VAL A 14 1.33 4.68 -4.74
CA VAL A 14 2.58 4.57 -3.97
C VAL A 14 3.64 3.76 -4.74
N LEU A 15 3.26 2.62 -5.32
CA LEU A 15 4.18 1.80 -6.12
C LEU A 15 4.64 2.50 -7.42
N LEU A 16 3.76 3.27 -8.05
CA LEU A 16 4.05 3.96 -9.32
C LEU A 16 4.88 5.24 -9.11
N LEU A 17 4.50 6.08 -8.15
CA LEU A 17 5.04 7.44 -8.01
C LEU A 17 6.06 7.58 -6.88
N HIS A 18 6.08 6.66 -5.91
CA HIS A 18 6.89 6.81 -4.69
C HIS A 18 7.80 5.61 -4.41
N SER A 19 7.92 4.66 -5.34
CA SER A 19 8.73 3.44 -5.14
C SER A 19 10.19 3.74 -4.83
N GLU A 20 10.76 4.81 -5.38
CA GLU A 20 12.15 5.25 -5.12
C GLU A 20 12.35 5.76 -3.69
N CYS A 21 11.29 6.28 -3.05
CA CYS A 21 11.35 6.73 -1.66
C CYS A 21 11.29 5.56 -0.66
N LEU A 22 10.86 4.37 -1.12
CA LEU A 22 10.74 3.16 -0.32
C LEU A 22 12.08 2.41 -0.27
N THR A 23 12.37 1.83 0.89
CA THR A 23 13.38 0.77 0.99
C THR A 23 12.92 -0.50 0.28
N HIS A 24 13.85 -1.41 -0.02
CA HIS A 24 13.55 -2.69 -0.68
C HIS A 24 12.43 -3.45 0.05
N TRP A 25 12.54 -3.62 1.38
CA TRP A 25 11.52 -4.33 2.15
C TRP A 25 10.15 -3.63 2.12
N GLU A 26 10.10 -2.30 2.15
CA GLU A 26 8.83 -1.55 2.07
C GLU A 26 8.19 -1.72 0.69
N ARG A 27 8.99 -1.71 -0.37
CA ARG A 27 8.52 -1.93 -1.73
C ARG A 27 7.94 -3.35 -1.89
N ASP A 28 8.66 -4.36 -1.41
CA ASP A 28 8.21 -5.75 -1.43
C ASP A 28 6.91 -5.92 -0.62
N TYR A 29 6.87 -5.29 0.56
CA TYR A 29 5.69 -5.29 1.40
C TYR A 29 4.48 -4.64 0.71
N VAL A 30 4.62 -3.43 0.18
CA VAL A 30 3.52 -2.72 -0.52
C VAL A 30 3.07 -3.49 -1.77
N SER A 31 4.00 -4.11 -2.50
CA SER A 31 3.68 -5.01 -3.62
C SER A 31 2.85 -6.22 -3.16
N SER A 32 3.20 -6.82 -2.01
CA SER A 32 2.42 -7.92 -1.43
C SER A 32 1.00 -7.50 -1.02
N LEU A 33 0.82 -6.26 -0.56
CA LEU A 33 -0.51 -5.71 -0.25
C LEU A 33 -1.37 -5.60 -1.50
N ASN A 34 -0.79 -5.15 -2.62
CA ASN A 34 -1.49 -5.07 -3.89
C ASN A 34 -1.95 -6.45 -4.37
N GLN A 35 -1.06 -7.46 -4.31
CA GLN A 35 -1.40 -8.84 -4.64
C GLN A 35 -2.50 -9.40 -3.72
N THR A 36 -2.42 -9.11 -2.42
CA THR A 36 -3.44 -9.54 -1.46
C THR A 36 -4.80 -8.92 -1.78
N LEU A 37 -4.85 -7.64 -2.14
CA LEU A 37 -6.08 -6.96 -2.54
C LEU A 37 -6.65 -7.49 -3.86
N ILE A 38 -5.80 -7.84 -4.82
CA ILE A 38 -6.22 -8.44 -6.10
C ILE A 38 -6.87 -9.81 -5.84
N ASN A 39 -6.24 -10.63 -5.02
CA ASN A 39 -6.64 -12.02 -4.78
C ASN A 39 -7.82 -12.15 -3.81
N TYR A 40 -7.80 -11.39 -2.71
CA TYR A 40 -8.74 -11.55 -1.59
C TYR A 40 -9.68 -10.35 -1.43
N GLY A 41 -9.40 -9.21 -2.05
CA GLY A 41 -10.28 -8.03 -2.02
C GLY A 41 -10.22 -7.18 -0.75
N GLU A 42 -9.49 -7.62 0.27
CA GLU A 42 -9.36 -6.95 1.56
C GLU A 42 -7.96 -7.12 2.17
N LEU A 43 -7.63 -6.26 3.13
CA LEU A 43 -6.42 -6.33 3.95
C LEU A 43 -6.82 -6.38 5.42
N SER A 44 -6.01 -7.08 6.21
CA SER A 44 -6.14 -7.03 7.67
C SER A 44 -5.82 -5.63 8.21
N ASN A 45 -6.38 -5.29 9.38
CA ASN A 45 -6.10 -4.01 10.05
C ASN A 45 -4.59 -3.83 10.34
N LYS A 46 -3.87 -4.92 10.64
CA LYS A 46 -2.42 -4.89 10.84
C LYS A 46 -1.67 -4.46 9.57
N GLN A 47 -2.14 -4.93 8.41
CA GLN A 47 -1.55 -4.56 7.12
C GLN A 47 -1.80 -3.09 6.78
N ILE A 48 -3.02 -2.62 7.02
CA ILE A 48 -3.41 -1.23 6.79
C ILE A 48 -2.62 -0.29 7.71
N ASP A 49 -2.48 -0.62 9.00
CA ASP A 49 -1.72 0.18 9.96
C ASP A 49 -0.23 0.29 9.58
N LEU A 50 0.40 -0.83 9.21
CA LEU A 50 1.79 -0.81 8.77
C LEU A 50 1.96 -0.02 7.47
N PHE A 51 1.04 -0.14 6.53
CA PHE A 51 1.03 0.69 5.32
C PHE A 51 0.99 2.19 5.66
N HIS A 52 0.08 2.63 6.54
CA HIS A 52 0.01 4.03 6.95
C HIS A 52 1.27 4.52 7.67
N LYS A 53 1.91 3.67 8.49
CA LYS A 53 3.19 3.98 9.13
C LYS A 53 4.30 4.19 8.12
N ILE A 54 4.35 3.39 7.05
CA ILE A 54 5.31 3.56 5.94
C ILE A 54 5.07 4.91 5.26
N LEU A 55 3.82 5.23 4.92
CA LEU A 55 3.47 6.51 4.27
C LEU A 55 3.89 7.71 5.12
N SER A 56 3.58 7.68 6.42
CA SER A 56 3.96 8.73 7.37
C SER A 56 5.47 8.87 7.48
N ARG A 57 6.20 7.76 7.66
CA ARG A 57 7.67 7.75 7.77
C ARG A 57 8.34 8.31 6.52
N ARG A 58 7.79 8.02 5.33
CA ARG A 58 8.30 8.48 4.03
C ARG A 58 7.74 9.84 3.61
N LYS A 59 6.92 10.47 4.45
CA LYS A 59 6.25 11.76 4.20
C LYS A 59 5.45 11.76 2.88
N ILE A 60 4.83 10.64 2.55
CA ILE A 60 3.95 10.50 1.39
C ILE A 60 2.55 10.94 1.82
N THR A 61 2.22 12.20 1.58
CA THR A 61 0.99 12.84 2.09
C THR A 61 -0.08 13.10 1.04
N ASN A 62 0.22 12.92 -0.25
CA ASN A 62 -0.63 13.36 -1.37
C ASN A 62 -1.07 12.18 -2.27
N ILE A 63 -1.77 11.20 -1.68
CA ILE A 63 -2.18 9.92 -2.30
C ILE A 63 -3.60 9.49 -1.93
#